data_AF-A0AAW3EIP2-F1
#
_entry.id   AF-A0AAW3EIP2-F1
#
_cell.length_a   1.000
_cell.length_b   1.000
_cell.length_c   1.000
_cell.angle_alpha   90.00
_cell.angle_beta   90.00
_cell.angle_gamma   90.00
#
_symmetry.space_group_name_H-M   'P 1'
#
loop_
_entity.id
_entity.type
_entity.pdbx_description
1 polymer ?
#
loop_
_entity_poly.entity_id
_entity_poly.type
_entity_poly.pdbx_seq_one_letter_code
_entity_poly.pdbx_strand_id
1 'polypeptide(L)'
;MMNAFVSNHTRIGDNHQRINQGMMSLECDTEANDKSQRDADVLNAMLAEQSKQDELERDYSFQQLAPTEQRLQIERDSLPVLKRAIEQKEAAKEALDVARSQVDIEAARHTIDFARRHPSIQRVYCINSHVKQSYLEQGKFNVEGYHIGGFEQGAANDGKAETVLLFPDGISSIADFAKLDDSVAYGKQKALEAVTLAEGRFKQSQVQLASVKKDIKAKLESIITLEQLLK
;
A
#
# COMPACT_ATOMS: atom_id res chain seq x y z
N MET A 1 17.09 31.30 -54.94
CA MET A 1 17.23 30.70 -53.60
C MET A 1 16.10 31.21 -52.73
N MET A 2 15.36 30.29 -52.11
CA MET A 2 14.37 30.46 -51.03
C MET A 2 15.06 30.97 -49.73
N ASN A 3 14.42 31.48 -48.66
CA ASN A 3 13.17 31.19 -47.92
C ASN A 3 12.64 32.50 -47.30
N ALA A 4 11.35 32.87 -47.35
CA ALA A 4 10.12 32.27 -46.80
C ALA A 4 9.84 32.66 -45.32
N PHE A 5 9.09 33.75 -45.15
CA PHE A 5 8.11 34.01 -44.09
C PHE A 5 6.82 33.27 -44.44
N VAL A 6 6.16 32.53 -43.53
CA VAL A 6 4.67 32.43 -43.46
C VAL A 6 4.20 32.04 -42.05
N SER A 7 3.13 32.71 -41.64
CA SER A 7 2.21 32.54 -40.50
C SER A 7 1.59 31.14 -40.34
N ASN A 8 1.37 30.67 -39.11
CA ASN A 8 0.48 29.53 -38.83
C ASN A 8 -0.60 29.91 -37.80
N HIS A 9 -1.79 30.24 -38.33
CA HIS A 9 -3.06 30.00 -37.66
C HIS A 9 -3.38 28.51 -37.78
N THR A 10 -3.51 27.80 -36.66
CA THR A 10 -4.11 26.45 -36.65
C THR A 10 -5.45 26.53 -35.93
N ARG A 11 -6.51 26.75 -36.70
CA ARG A 11 -7.88 26.40 -36.31
C ARG A 11 -7.97 24.88 -36.26
N ILE A 12 -8.33 24.35 -35.09
CA ILE A 12 -8.77 22.98 -34.91
C ILE A 12 -10.14 22.87 -35.57
N GLY A 13 -10.22 22.08 -36.63
CA GLY A 13 -11.46 21.65 -37.26
C GLY A 13 -11.45 20.14 -37.34
N ASP A 14 -12.47 19.52 -36.75
CA ASP A 14 -12.74 18.09 -36.80
C ASP A 14 -12.69 17.56 -38.24
N ASN A 15 -11.87 16.52 -38.45
CA ASN A 15 -12.00 15.66 -39.62
C ASN A 15 -11.64 14.23 -39.21
N HIS A 16 -12.67 13.43 -38.94
CA HIS A 16 -12.58 11.98 -38.99
C HIS A 16 -12.35 11.54 -40.44
N GLN A 17 -11.09 11.50 -40.87
CA GLN A 17 -10.69 10.78 -42.07
C GLN A 17 -10.10 9.42 -41.68
N ARG A 18 -10.84 8.37 -42.04
CA ARG A 18 -10.40 6.96 -42.00
C ARG A 18 -9.09 6.83 -42.77
N ILE A 19 -7.99 6.58 -42.07
CA ILE A 19 -6.76 6.07 -42.67
C ILE A 19 -6.84 4.55 -42.65
N ASN A 20 -7.26 4.00 -43.79
CA ASN A 20 -6.95 2.63 -44.18
C ASN A 20 -5.51 2.65 -44.70
N GLN A 21 -4.55 2.14 -43.92
CA GLN A 21 -3.30 1.60 -44.46
C GLN A 21 -2.55 0.77 -43.41
N GLY A 22 -2.40 -0.52 -43.71
CA GLY A 22 -1.37 -1.39 -43.14
C GLY A 22 -1.65 -1.97 -41.76
N MET A 23 -2.63 -2.87 -41.63
CA MET A 23 -2.54 -3.94 -40.64
C MET A 23 -1.28 -4.76 -40.98
N MET A 24 -0.14 -4.41 -40.38
CA MET A 24 0.84 -5.44 -40.04
C MET A 24 0.17 -6.24 -38.93
N SER A 25 -0.42 -7.38 -39.31
CA SER A 25 -0.79 -8.40 -38.36
C SER A 25 0.45 -8.67 -37.51
N LEU A 26 0.49 -8.18 -36.27
CA LEU A 26 1.19 -8.89 -35.23
C LEU A 26 0.42 -10.20 -35.09
N GLU A 27 0.80 -11.19 -35.88
CA GLU A 27 0.60 -12.58 -35.53
C GLU A 27 1.36 -12.75 -34.21
N CYS A 28 0.66 -12.50 -33.10
CA CYS A 28 1.04 -13.09 -31.84
C CYS A 28 1.00 -14.60 -32.09
N ASP A 29 2.17 -15.23 -32.15
CA ASP A 29 2.31 -16.68 -32.09
C ASP A 29 1.65 -17.17 -30.78
N THR A 30 0.35 -17.40 -30.84
CA THR A 30 -0.43 -17.98 -29.75
C THR A 30 0.09 -19.37 -29.43
N GLU A 31 0.61 -20.09 -30.43
CA GLU A 31 1.23 -21.41 -30.24
C GLU A 31 2.56 -21.33 -29.46
N ALA A 32 3.39 -20.31 -29.70
CA ALA A 32 4.64 -20.13 -28.95
C ALA A 32 4.40 -19.68 -27.51
N ASN A 33 3.37 -18.84 -27.29
CA ASN A 33 2.98 -18.38 -25.96
C ASN A 33 2.32 -19.50 -25.13
N ASP A 34 1.44 -20.31 -25.74
CA ASP A 34 0.83 -21.48 -25.11
C ASP A 34 1.86 -22.57 -24.80
N LYS A 35 2.86 -22.75 -25.68
CA LYS A 35 3.97 -23.68 -25.44
C LYS A 35 4.88 -23.19 -24.31
N SER A 36 5.19 -21.89 -24.24
CA SER A 36 5.98 -21.31 -23.15
C SER A 36 5.28 -21.39 -21.78
N GLN A 37 3.94 -21.25 -21.74
CA GLN A 37 3.17 -21.42 -20.50
C GLN A 37 3.15 -22.88 -20.07
N ARG A 38 2.92 -23.82 -21.01
CA ARG A 38 3.00 -25.26 -20.72
C ARG A 38 4.38 -25.68 -20.24
N ASP A 39 5.45 -25.18 -20.85
CA ASP A 39 6.82 -25.48 -20.44
C ASP A 39 7.13 -24.92 -19.04
N ALA A 40 6.61 -23.73 -18.70
CA ALA A 40 6.71 -23.17 -17.35
C ALA A 40 5.91 -23.97 -16.32
N ASP A 41 4.70 -24.43 -16.66
CA ASP A 41 3.88 -25.28 -15.80
C ASP A 41 4.52 -26.64 -15.56
N VAL A 42 5.10 -27.25 -16.59
CA VAL A 42 5.86 -28.52 -16.49
C VAL A 42 7.11 -28.33 -15.63
N LEU A 43 7.85 -27.23 -15.81
CA LEU A 43 9.02 -26.94 -14.98
C LEU A 43 8.63 -26.72 -13.52
N ASN A 44 7.55 -25.98 -13.25
CA ASN A 44 7.04 -25.77 -11.90
C ASN A 44 6.58 -27.09 -11.26
N ALA A 45 5.91 -27.95 -12.02
CA ALA A 45 5.51 -29.29 -11.56
C ALA A 45 6.73 -30.18 -11.27
N MET A 46 7.74 -30.15 -12.14
CA MET A 46 8.97 -30.90 -11.95
C MET A 46 9.75 -30.43 -10.70
N LEU A 47 9.86 -29.11 -10.51
CA LEU A 47 10.48 -28.52 -9.31
C LEU A 47 9.70 -28.87 -8.04
N ALA A 48 8.36 -28.90 -8.10
CA ALA A 48 7.53 -29.30 -6.97
C ALA A 48 7.72 -30.79 -6.61
N GLU A 49 7.79 -31.68 -7.61
CA GLU A 49 8.05 -33.10 -7.37
C GLU A 49 9.47 -33.35 -6.86
N GLN A 50 10.46 -32.64 -7.38
CA GLN A 50 11.83 -32.71 -6.88
C GLN A 50 11.91 -32.25 -5.42
N SER A 51 11.25 -31.15 -5.07
CA SER A 51 11.17 -30.68 -3.67
C SER A 51 10.56 -31.72 -2.74
N LYS A 52 9.52 -32.44 -3.17
CA LYS A 52 8.89 -33.52 -2.37
C LYS A 52 9.85 -34.70 -2.17
N GLN A 53 10.59 -35.10 -3.20
CA GLN A 53 11.59 -36.15 -3.08
C GLN A 53 12.72 -35.74 -2.13
N ASP A 54 13.22 -34.51 -2.26
CA ASP A 54 14.25 -33.96 -1.37
C ASP A 54 13.78 -33.87 0.09
N GLU A 55 12.48 -33.65 0.34
CA GLU A 55 11.88 -33.70 1.67
C GLU A 55 11.84 -35.14 2.22
N LEU A 56 11.39 -36.10 1.42
CA LEU A 56 11.33 -37.52 1.82
C LEU A 56 12.72 -38.09 2.14
N GLU A 57 13.74 -37.75 1.35
CA GLU A 57 15.13 -38.17 1.61
C GLU A 57 15.69 -37.55 2.89
N ARG A 58 15.34 -36.29 3.18
CA ARG A 58 15.69 -35.63 4.44
C ARG A 58 15.01 -36.28 5.63
N ASP A 59 13.73 -36.61 5.51
CA ASP A 59 12.99 -37.30 6.58
C ASP A 59 13.56 -38.69 6.85
N TYR A 60 13.89 -39.44 5.79
CA TYR A 60 14.50 -40.76 5.93
C TYR A 60 15.89 -40.70 6.58
N SER A 61 16.74 -39.75 6.18
CA SER A 61 18.06 -39.56 6.79
C SER A 61 17.95 -39.11 8.26
N PHE A 62 16.97 -38.27 8.60
CA PHE A 62 16.68 -37.89 9.98
C PHE A 62 16.27 -39.09 10.87
N GLN A 63 15.44 -40.00 10.35
CA GLN A 63 14.99 -41.19 11.11
C GLN A 63 16.12 -42.18 11.43
N GLN A 64 17.22 -42.16 10.66
CA GLN A 64 18.38 -43.02 10.89
C GLN A 64 19.35 -42.51 11.97
N LEU A 65 19.23 -41.23 12.34
CA LEU A 65 20.08 -40.62 13.36
C LEU A 65 19.79 -41.19 14.76
N ALA A 66 20.80 -41.20 15.64
CA ALA A 66 20.55 -41.52 17.04
C ALA A 66 19.61 -40.48 17.67
N PRO A 67 18.80 -40.83 18.70
CA PRO A 67 17.86 -39.89 19.33
C PRO A 67 18.51 -38.57 19.80
N THR A 68 19.75 -38.62 20.28
CA THR A 68 20.52 -37.46 20.70
C THR A 68 20.88 -36.54 19.53
N GLU A 69 21.18 -37.11 18.36
CA GLU A 69 21.49 -36.40 17.13
C GLU A 69 20.23 -35.81 16.50
N GLN A 70 19.11 -36.55 16.52
CA GLN A 70 17.78 -36.07 16.13
C GLN A 70 17.40 -34.81 16.92
N ARG A 71 17.63 -34.83 18.25
CA ARG A 71 17.36 -33.69 19.11
C ARG A 71 18.21 -32.48 18.75
N LEU A 72 19.52 -32.68 18.57
CA LEU A 72 20.44 -31.61 18.22
C LEU A 72 20.09 -30.98 16.86
N GLN A 73 19.68 -31.81 15.90
CA GLN A 73 19.24 -31.35 14.58
C GLN A 73 17.95 -30.52 14.68
N ILE A 74 16.94 -31.00 15.42
CA ILE A 74 15.71 -30.22 15.66
C ILE A 74 16.03 -28.89 16.34
N GLU A 75 16.90 -28.87 17.35
CA GLU A 75 17.31 -27.63 18.03
C GLU A 75 17.99 -26.66 17.05
N ARG A 76 18.91 -27.14 16.22
CA ARG A 76 19.61 -26.34 15.19
C ARG A 76 18.65 -25.73 14.17
N ASP A 77 17.71 -26.53 13.66
CA ASP A 77 16.78 -26.09 12.62
C ASP A 77 15.69 -25.16 13.19
N SER A 78 15.30 -25.39 14.43
CA SER A 78 14.22 -24.64 15.09
C SER A 78 14.67 -23.31 15.67
N LEU A 79 15.93 -23.18 16.08
CA LEU A 79 16.43 -22.00 16.79
C LEU A 79 16.37 -20.70 15.94
N PRO A 80 16.73 -20.69 14.64
CA PRO A 80 16.52 -19.52 13.78
C PRO A 80 15.05 -19.14 13.65
N VAL A 81 14.15 -20.12 13.50
CA VAL A 81 12.71 -19.90 13.35
C VAL A 81 12.12 -19.29 14.63
N LEU A 82 12.50 -19.83 15.79
CA LEU A 82 12.08 -19.31 17.09
C LEU A 82 12.60 -17.90 17.34
N LYS A 83 13.87 -17.61 17.02
CA LYS A 83 14.45 -16.26 17.12
C LYS A 83 13.67 -15.26 16.28
N ARG A 84 13.44 -15.58 15.00
CA ARG A 84 12.66 -14.72 14.09
C ARG A 84 11.25 -14.48 14.61
N ALA A 85 10.57 -15.49 15.16
CA ALA A 85 9.23 -15.33 15.72
C ALA A 85 9.22 -14.44 16.98
N ILE A 86 10.25 -14.52 17.82
CA ILE A 86 10.43 -13.62 18.98
C ILE A 86 10.66 -12.18 18.51
N GLU A 87 11.57 -11.97 17.58
CA GLU A 87 11.87 -10.64 17.02
C GLU A 87 10.64 -10.01 16.36
N GLN A 88 9.87 -10.77 15.59
CA GLN A 88 8.60 -10.31 15.00
C GLN A 88 7.59 -9.89 16.06
N LYS A 89 7.49 -10.64 17.17
CA LYS A 89 6.60 -10.27 18.27
C LYS A 89 7.05 -8.98 18.96
N GLU A 90 8.33 -8.82 19.25
CA GLU A 90 8.83 -7.60 19.90
C GLU A 90 8.72 -6.38 18.99
N ALA A 91 9.02 -6.50 17.70
CA ALA A 91 8.81 -5.42 16.73
C ALA A 91 7.31 -5.04 16.61
N ALA A 92 6.40 -6.00 16.61
CA ALA A 92 4.96 -5.74 16.60
C ALA A 92 4.49 -5.06 17.89
N LYS A 93 5.09 -5.40 19.04
CA LYS A 93 4.81 -4.74 20.32
C LYS A 93 5.29 -3.30 20.32
N GLU A 94 6.51 -3.05 19.88
CA GLU A 94 7.07 -1.71 19.77
C GLU A 94 6.21 -0.84 18.83
N ALA A 95 5.81 -1.37 17.68
CA ALA A 95 4.90 -0.69 16.76
C ALA A 95 3.54 -0.35 17.40
N LEU A 96 3.01 -1.25 18.24
CA LEU A 96 1.78 -0.99 19.00
C LEU A 96 1.97 0.11 20.06
N ASP A 97 3.07 0.07 20.80
CA ASP A 97 3.39 1.07 21.82
C ASP A 97 3.58 2.46 21.18
N VAL A 98 4.26 2.53 20.03
CA VAL A 98 4.39 3.75 19.22
C VAL A 98 3.02 4.25 18.78
N ALA A 99 2.20 3.38 18.16
CA ALA A 99 0.87 3.74 17.69
C ALA A 99 0.00 4.32 18.82
N ARG A 100 0.06 3.72 20.02
CA ARG A 100 -0.65 4.20 21.22
C ARG A 100 -0.12 5.55 21.72
N SER A 101 1.19 5.75 21.69
CA SER A 101 1.81 7.01 22.14
C SER A 101 1.51 8.19 21.21
N GLN A 102 1.22 7.92 19.93
CA GLN A 102 1.02 8.94 18.89
C GLN A 102 -0.46 9.17 18.55
N VAL A 103 -1.40 8.52 19.23
CA VAL A 103 -2.84 8.60 18.91
C VAL A 103 -3.33 10.03 18.79
N ASP A 104 -3.02 10.88 19.76
CA ASP A 104 -3.51 12.27 19.75
C ASP A 104 -2.86 13.10 18.63
N ILE A 105 -1.60 12.84 18.33
CA ILE A 105 -0.86 13.53 17.25
C ILE A 105 -1.43 13.14 15.89
N GLU A 106 -1.62 11.84 15.65
CA GLU A 106 -2.20 11.34 14.41
C GLU A 106 -3.68 11.74 14.29
N ALA A 107 -4.43 11.78 15.39
CA ALA A 107 -5.81 12.26 15.39
C ALA A 107 -5.87 13.74 14.96
N ALA A 108 -5.01 14.59 15.52
CA ALA A 108 -4.93 16.00 15.14
C ALA A 108 -4.52 16.16 13.65
N ARG A 109 -3.53 15.40 13.20
CA ARG A 109 -3.08 15.41 11.80
C ARG A 109 -4.21 15.01 10.84
N HIS A 110 -4.88 13.89 11.09
CA HIS A 110 -5.99 13.43 10.27
C HIS A 110 -7.19 14.36 10.31
N THR A 111 -7.46 15.01 11.44
CA THR A 111 -8.49 16.05 11.57
C THR A 111 -8.20 17.22 10.62
N ILE A 112 -6.95 17.72 10.63
CA ILE A 112 -6.54 18.84 9.76
C ILE A 112 -6.58 18.44 8.28
N ASP A 113 -6.12 17.23 7.95
CA ASP A 113 -6.13 16.73 6.58
C ASP A 113 -7.55 16.58 6.02
N PHE A 114 -8.49 16.12 6.86
CA PHE A 114 -9.91 16.07 6.50
C PHE A 114 -10.51 17.47 6.36
N ALA A 115 -10.24 18.37 7.30
CA ALA A 115 -10.68 19.76 7.26
C ALA A 115 -10.22 20.47 5.97
N ARG A 116 -8.98 20.24 5.52
CA ARG A 116 -8.47 20.76 4.24
C ARG A 116 -9.23 20.26 3.03
N ARG A 117 -9.82 19.07 3.10
CA ARG A 117 -10.56 18.39 2.04
C ARG A 117 -12.06 18.38 2.29
N HIS A 118 -12.53 19.20 3.23
CA HIS A 118 -13.91 19.21 3.65
C HIS A 118 -14.85 19.47 2.45
N PRO A 119 -15.96 18.71 2.31
CA PRO A 119 -16.84 18.79 1.15
C PRO A 119 -17.48 20.17 0.96
N SER A 120 -17.69 20.91 2.05
CA SER A 120 -18.22 22.27 2.00
C SER A 120 -17.25 23.31 1.46
N ILE A 121 -15.96 22.99 1.27
CA ILE A 121 -14.99 23.91 0.63
C ILE A 121 -15.14 23.78 -0.89
N GLN A 122 -15.59 24.85 -1.56
CA GLN A 122 -15.59 24.87 -3.02
C GLN A 122 -14.20 25.20 -3.53
N ARG A 123 -13.77 24.50 -4.58
CA ARG A 123 -12.43 24.64 -5.16
C ARG A 123 -12.58 25.08 -6.61
N VAL A 124 -12.08 26.27 -6.92
CA VAL A 124 -12.10 26.81 -8.28
C VAL A 124 -10.68 26.82 -8.80
N TYR A 125 -10.41 25.92 -9.75
CA TYR A 125 -9.11 25.79 -10.39
C TYR A 125 -8.87 26.93 -11.39
N CYS A 126 -7.76 27.64 -11.21
CA CYS A 126 -7.28 28.68 -12.11
C CYS A 126 -5.96 28.20 -12.74
N ILE A 127 -5.97 27.97 -14.06
CA ILE A 127 -4.80 27.45 -14.78
C ILE A 127 -3.59 28.40 -14.76
N ASN A 128 -3.83 29.70 -14.58
CA ASN A 128 -2.80 30.73 -14.40
C ASN A 128 -3.37 31.97 -13.69
N SER A 129 -2.48 32.92 -13.35
CA SER A 129 -2.84 34.19 -12.70
C SER A 129 -3.78 35.08 -13.53
N HIS A 130 -3.66 35.09 -14.86
CA HIS A 130 -4.57 35.84 -15.73
C HIS A 130 -6.00 35.34 -15.65
N VAL A 131 -6.19 34.02 -15.59
CA VAL A 131 -7.52 33.42 -15.42
C VAL A 131 -8.10 33.76 -14.05
N LYS A 132 -7.30 33.70 -12.97
CA LYS A 132 -7.72 34.12 -11.64
C LYS A 132 -8.17 35.59 -11.64
N GLN A 133 -7.39 36.49 -12.24
CA GLN A 133 -7.71 37.91 -12.33
C GLN A 133 -9.00 38.15 -13.13
N SER A 134 -9.16 37.46 -14.26
CA SER A 134 -10.40 37.54 -15.05
C SER A 134 -11.62 37.05 -14.27
N TYR A 135 -11.47 35.98 -13.47
CA TYR A 135 -12.54 35.48 -12.61
C TYR A 135 -12.90 36.44 -11.48
N LEU A 136 -11.92 37.15 -10.90
CA LEU A 136 -12.17 38.23 -9.94
C LEU A 136 -12.95 39.37 -10.58
N GLU A 137 -12.53 39.85 -11.76
CA GLU A 137 -13.19 40.95 -12.48
C GLU A 137 -14.61 40.62 -12.93
N GLN A 138 -14.86 39.36 -13.31
CA GLN A 138 -16.18 38.87 -13.69
C GLN A 138 -17.06 38.48 -12.48
N GLY A 139 -16.55 38.61 -11.25
CA GLY A 139 -17.27 38.20 -10.03
C GLY A 139 -17.54 36.69 -9.94
N LYS A 140 -16.75 35.84 -10.61
CA LYS A 140 -16.95 34.38 -10.64
C LYS A 140 -16.74 33.70 -9.30
N PHE A 141 -16.04 34.36 -8.37
CA PHE A 141 -15.87 33.89 -7.00
C PHE A 141 -16.97 34.36 -6.04
N ASN A 142 -17.89 35.23 -6.50
CA ASN A 142 -19.02 35.70 -5.71
C ASN A 142 -20.13 34.64 -5.75
N VAL A 143 -19.92 33.55 -5.03
CA VAL A 143 -20.92 32.50 -4.84
C VAL A 143 -21.73 32.85 -3.59
N GLU A 144 -23.06 32.81 -3.69
CA GLU A 144 -23.95 33.14 -2.57
C GLU A 144 -23.66 32.24 -1.37
N GLY A 145 -23.42 32.86 -0.21
CA GLY A 145 -23.10 32.16 1.04
C GLY A 145 -21.63 31.73 1.17
N TYR A 146 -20.73 32.22 0.29
CA TYR A 146 -19.31 31.89 0.32
C TYR A 146 -18.40 33.11 0.15
N HIS A 147 -17.18 33.02 0.69
CA HIS A 147 -16.11 33.99 0.49
C HIS A 147 -14.78 33.29 0.19
N ILE A 148 -13.81 34.04 -0.35
CA ILE A 148 -12.47 33.51 -0.60
C ILE A 148 -11.77 33.29 0.75
N GLY A 149 -11.51 32.03 1.06
CA GLY A 149 -10.91 31.60 2.33
C GLY A 149 -9.42 31.26 2.24
N GLY A 150 -8.90 31.05 1.03
CA GLY A 150 -7.49 30.76 0.83
C GLY A 150 -7.15 30.32 -0.59
N PHE A 151 -5.89 29.93 -0.75
CA PHE A 151 -5.33 29.54 -2.04
C PHE A 151 -4.41 28.34 -1.87
N GLU A 152 -4.46 27.40 -2.82
CA GLU A 152 -3.56 26.26 -2.90
C GLU A 152 -2.82 26.30 -4.24
N GLN A 153 -1.48 26.25 -4.22
CA GLN A 153 -0.71 26.14 -5.45
C GLN A 153 -0.84 24.73 -6.03
N GLY A 154 -1.16 24.65 -7.32
CA GLY A 154 -1.21 23.39 -8.05
C GLY A 154 0.21 22.90 -8.38
N ALA A 155 0.54 21.68 -7.96
CA ALA A 155 1.81 21.03 -8.29
C ALA A 155 1.99 20.72 -9.79
N ALA A 156 0.91 20.78 -10.58
CA ALA A 156 0.87 20.26 -11.95
C ALA A 156 1.39 21.23 -13.05
N ASN A 157 1.70 22.50 -12.76
CA ASN A 157 2.08 23.49 -13.78
C ASN A 157 3.08 24.54 -13.25
N ASP A 158 4.31 24.17 -12.89
CA ASP A 158 5.40 25.08 -12.48
C ASP A 158 5.01 26.13 -11.39
N GLY A 159 4.03 25.83 -10.54
CA GLY A 159 3.49 26.78 -9.55
C GLY A 159 2.65 27.94 -10.11
N LYS A 160 2.33 27.92 -11.41
CA LYS A 160 1.51 28.95 -12.08
C LYS A 160 0.01 28.74 -11.90
N ALA A 161 -0.40 27.47 -11.77
CA ALA A 161 -1.79 27.13 -11.50
C ALA A 161 -2.12 27.27 -10.01
N GLU A 162 -3.27 27.83 -9.71
CA GLU A 162 -3.71 28.12 -8.35
C GLU A 162 -5.17 27.67 -8.19
N THR A 163 -5.47 27.01 -7.08
CA THR A 163 -6.85 26.68 -6.70
C THR A 163 -7.31 27.68 -5.67
N VAL A 164 -8.37 28.42 -5.99
CA VAL A 164 -9.03 29.31 -5.03
C VAL A 164 -9.96 28.47 -4.18
N LEU A 165 -9.82 28.57 -2.87
CA LEU A 165 -10.71 27.92 -1.91
C LEU A 165 -11.80 28.92 -1.50
N LEU A 166 -13.07 28.54 -1.68
CA LEU A 166 -14.20 29.30 -1.19
C LEU A 166 -14.76 28.61 0.06
N PHE A 167 -14.85 29.35 1.16
CA PHE A 167 -15.40 28.89 2.43
C PHE A 167 -16.83 29.41 2.60
N PRO A 168 -17.73 28.62 3.20
CA PRO A 168 -19.05 29.10 3.59
C PRO A 168 -18.95 30.29 4.55
N ASP A 169 -19.92 31.19 4.48
CA ASP A 169 -20.01 32.30 5.41
C ASP A 169 -20.11 31.80 6.86
N GLY A 170 -19.37 32.47 7.76
CA GLY A 170 -19.21 32.05 9.15
C GLY A 170 -18.03 31.10 9.41
N ILE A 171 -17.32 30.63 8.38
CA ILE A 171 -16.08 29.84 8.52
C ILE A 171 -14.92 30.58 7.88
N SER A 172 -13.95 31.04 8.68
CA SER A 172 -12.87 31.90 8.17
C SER A 172 -11.56 31.18 7.88
N SER A 173 -11.41 29.94 8.35
CA SER A 173 -10.15 29.20 8.23
C SER A 173 -10.34 27.69 8.19
N ILE A 174 -9.31 26.98 7.68
CA ILE A 174 -9.22 25.51 7.80
C ILE A 174 -9.26 25.07 9.27
N ALA A 175 -8.75 25.88 10.20
CA ALA A 175 -8.80 25.58 11.63
C ALA A 175 -10.23 25.60 12.18
N ASP A 176 -11.15 26.34 11.56
CA ASP A 176 -12.56 26.33 11.94
C ASP A 176 -13.27 25.08 11.41
N PHE A 177 -12.93 24.63 10.19
CA PHE A 177 -13.34 23.31 9.70
C PHE A 177 -12.83 22.18 10.60
N ALA A 178 -11.59 22.26 11.09
CA ALA A 178 -11.01 21.27 11.98
C ALA A 178 -11.69 21.16 13.36
N LYS A 179 -12.51 22.15 13.74
CA LYS A 179 -13.32 22.12 14.97
C LYS A 179 -14.69 21.47 14.76
N LEU A 180 -15.10 21.23 13.52
CA LEU A 180 -16.38 20.57 13.24
C LEU A 180 -16.36 19.13 13.76
N ASP A 181 -17.51 18.67 14.27
CA ASP A 181 -17.63 17.35 14.90
C ASP A 181 -17.26 16.21 13.96
N ASP A 182 -17.57 16.33 12.67
CA ASP A 182 -17.23 15.34 11.66
C ASP A 182 -15.72 15.26 11.39
N SER A 183 -15.03 16.40 11.34
CA SER A 183 -13.57 16.48 11.20
C SER A 183 -12.87 15.86 12.40
N VAL A 184 -13.32 16.18 13.62
CA VAL A 184 -12.77 15.62 14.86
C VAL A 184 -13.06 14.12 14.95
N ALA A 185 -14.27 13.69 14.60
CA ALA A 185 -14.64 12.28 14.59
C ALA A 185 -13.81 11.49 13.57
N TYR A 186 -13.62 12.02 12.36
CA TYR A 186 -12.78 11.41 11.34
C TYR A 186 -11.34 11.24 11.81
N GLY A 187 -10.74 12.28 12.39
CA GLY A 187 -9.38 12.22 12.90
C GLY A 187 -9.21 11.17 14.00
N LYS A 188 -10.11 11.16 14.99
CA LYS A 188 -10.13 10.15 16.05
C LYS A 188 -10.30 8.75 15.51
N GLN A 189 -11.23 8.54 14.58
CA GLN A 189 -11.47 7.24 13.96
C GLN A 189 -10.20 6.72 13.28
N LYS A 190 -9.54 7.56 12.46
CA LYS A 190 -8.33 7.14 11.73
C LYS A 190 -7.15 6.82 12.64
N ALA A 191 -6.96 7.59 13.71
CA ALA A 191 -5.94 7.29 14.70
C ALA A 191 -6.22 5.96 15.43
N LEU A 192 -7.48 5.70 15.80
CA LEU A 192 -7.88 4.44 16.44
C LEU A 192 -7.81 3.23 15.50
N GLU A 193 -8.09 3.40 14.21
CA GLU A 193 -7.89 2.36 13.19
C GLU A 193 -6.42 1.92 13.13
N ALA A 194 -5.48 2.87 13.18
CA ALA A 194 -4.05 2.57 13.20
C ALA A 194 -3.63 1.76 14.43
N VAL A 195 -4.12 2.12 15.62
CA VAL A 195 -3.90 1.34 16.85
C VAL A 195 -4.50 -0.06 16.73
N THR A 196 -5.73 -0.16 16.24
CA THR A 196 -6.43 -1.44 16.08
C THR A 196 -5.67 -2.37 15.14
N LEU A 197 -5.13 -1.85 14.04
CA LEU A 197 -4.28 -2.60 13.12
C LEU A 197 -2.98 -3.08 13.80
N ALA A 198 -2.32 -2.22 14.58
CA ALA A 198 -1.12 -2.59 15.33
C ALA A 198 -1.41 -3.65 16.39
N GLU A 199 -2.54 -3.56 17.11
CA GLU A 199 -3.00 -4.58 18.05
C GLU A 199 -3.25 -5.91 17.37
N GLY A 200 -3.87 -5.90 16.18
CA GLY A 200 -4.08 -7.09 15.37
C GLY A 200 -2.77 -7.78 15.00
N ARG A 201 -1.77 -7.01 14.54
CA ARG A 201 -0.44 -7.52 14.22
C ARG A 201 0.28 -8.11 15.44
N PHE A 202 0.17 -7.46 16.59
CA PHE A 202 0.75 -7.97 17.83
C PHE A 202 0.09 -9.28 18.29
N LYS A 203 -1.25 -9.37 18.22
CA LYS A 203 -1.97 -10.62 18.52
C LYS A 203 -1.56 -11.73 17.56
N GLN A 204 -1.45 -11.43 16.26
CA GLN A 204 -1.03 -12.39 15.25
C GLN A 204 0.39 -12.91 15.52
N SER A 205 1.34 -12.05 15.88
CA SER A 205 2.72 -12.46 16.18
C SER A 205 2.80 -13.28 17.48
N GLN A 206 1.95 -13.02 18.47
CA GLN A 206 1.82 -13.87 19.65
C GLN A 206 1.33 -15.28 19.29
N VAL A 207 0.30 -15.38 18.44
CA VAL A 207 -0.22 -16.67 17.96
C VAL A 207 0.85 -17.42 17.16
N GLN A 208 1.57 -16.72 16.28
CA GLN A 208 2.65 -17.31 15.49
C GLN A 208 3.78 -17.84 16.38
N LEU A 209 4.21 -17.07 17.39
CA LEU A 209 5.21 -17.53 18.36
C LEU A 209 4.72 -18.76 19.13
N ALA A 210 3.44 -18.79 19.53
CA ALA A 210 2.85 -19.95 20.19
C ALA A 210 2.82 -21.17 19.28
N SER A 211 2.48 -21.00 18.00
CA SER A 211 2.51 -22.06 16.99
C SER A 211 3.91 -22.63 16.83
N VAL A 212 4.92 -21.77 16.62
CA VAL A 212 6.31 -22.19 16.48
C VAL A 212 6.77 -22.97 17.72
N LYS A 213 6.48 -22.49 18.93
CA LYS A 213 6.80 -23.21 20.17
C LYS A 213 6.12 -24.57 20.25
N LYS A 214 4.85 -24.66 19.84
CA LYS A 214 4.08 -25.90 19.82
C LYS A 214 4.68 -26.89 18.82
N ASP A 215 5.04 -26.43 17.63
CA ASP A 215 5.61 -27.27 16.56
C ASP A 215 6.98 -27.82 16.97
N ILE A 216 7.83 -26.98 17.57
CA ILE A 216 9.13 -27.40 18.12
C ILE A 216 8.92 -28.45 19.22
N LYS A 217 7.99 -28.20 20.14
CA LYS A 217 7.68 -29.15 21.21
C LYS A 217 7.20 -30.49 20.64
N ALA A 218 6.30 -30.49 19.65
CA ALA A 218 5.82 -31.70 19.01
C ALA A 218 6.94 -32.47 18.30
N LYS A 219 7.85 -31.78 17.61
CA LYS A 219 9.04 -32.41 17.00
C LYS A 219 9.93 -33.05 18.06
N LEU A 220 10.22 -32.37 19.15
CA LEU A 220 11.02 -32.91 20.25
C LEU A 220 10.35 -34.11 20.95
N GLU A 221 9.02 -34.08 21.12
CA GLU A 221 8.24 -35.18 21.71
C GLU A 221 8.16 -36.41 20.78
N SER A 222 8.35 -36.23 19.48
CA SER A 222 8.34 -37.33 18.50
C SER A 222 9.63 -38.16 18.48
N ILE A 223 10.69 -37.68 19.12
CA ILE A 223 11.96 -38.42 19.23
C ILE A 223 11.76 -39.63 20.13
N ILE A 224 12.15 -40.81 19.64
CA ILE A 224 12.09 -42.05 20.43
C ILE A 224 13.00 -41.91 21.65
N THR A 225 12.44 -42.14 22.83
CA THR A 225 13.18 -42.08 24.09
C THR A 225 14.05 -43.33 24.30
N LEU A 226 15.14 -43.19 25.07
CA LEU A 226 15.97 -44.33 25.46
C LEU A 226 15.16 -45.45 26.15
N GLU A 227 14.15 -45.09 26.95
CA GLU A 227 13.25 -46.06 27.60
C GLU A 227 12.38 -46.84 26.62
N GLN A 228 12.06 -46.25 25.46
CA GLN A 228 11.32 -46.93 24.38
C GLN A 228 12.23 -47.83 23.53
N LEU A 229 13.53 -47.52 23.44
CA LEU A 229 14.52 -48.36 22.73
C LEU A 229 14.95 -49.60 23.54
N LEU A 230 14.73 -49.59 24.85
CA LEU A 230 15.13 -50.68 25.76
C LEU A 230 14.02 -51.73 25.98
N LYS A 231 12.87 -51.59 25.32
CA LYS A 231 11.73 -52.52 25.35
C LYS A 231 11.64 -53.30 24.04
#